data_AF-A0A919DZV6-F1
#
_entry.id   AF-A0A919DZV6-F1
#
_cell.length_a   1.000
_cell.length_b   1.000
_cell.length_c   1.000
_cell.angle_alpha   90.00
_cell.angle_beta   90.00
_cell.angle_gamma   90.00
#
_symmetry.space_group_name_H-M   'P 1'
#
loop_
_entity.id
_entity.type
_entity.pdbx_description
1 polymer ?
#
loop_
_entity_poly.entity_id
_entity_poly.type
_entity_poly.pdbx_seq_one_letter_code
_entity_poly.pdbx_strand_id
1 'polypeptide(L)'
;MGKRQSRPWIVSDELWALIEPLLPEPGPKLVEGRPRVPDRLALCGILFVLHTGIQWEYLPQELGFGSGMTCWRRLAAWNEAGVWDELHVLLLKKLRSAKKLDWSRAVIDSSHVRAARRGPKAAPVRSTVHGRAVSTTSSPTARASRSRCR
;
A
#
# COMPACT_ATOMS: atom_id res chain seq x y z
N MET A 1 -3.07 19.90 32.61
CA MET A 1 -1.82 20.15 31.86
C MET A 1 -2.07 19.81 30.39
N GLY A 2 -2.42 20.77 29.55
CA GLY A 2 -2.69 20.50 28.13
C GLY A 2 -1.41 19.99 27.45
N LYS A 3 -1.45 18.82 26.80
CA LYS A 3 -0.30 18.34 26.03
C LYS A 3 0.00 19.38 24.96
N ARG A 4 1.15 20.05 25.06
CA ARG A 4 1.67 20.90 23.99
C ARG A 4 1.84 19.98 22.79
N GLN A 5 0.95 20.11 21.80
CA GLN A 5 0.98 19.28 20.60
C GLN A 5 2.35 19.46 19.97
N SER A 6 3.21 18.43 20.05
CA SER A 6 4.45 18.42 19.29
C SER A 6 4.10 18.54 17.82
N ARG A 7 4.90 19.28 17.05
CA ARG A 7 4.74 19.35 15.60
C ARG A 7 4.58 17.93 15.04
N PRO A 8 3.59 17.65 14.18
CA PRO A 8 3.21 16.27 13.84
C PRO A 8 4.30 15.51 13.08
N TRP A 9 5.27 16.22 12.49
CA TRP A 9 6.42 15.66 11.78
C TRP A 9 7.66 15.45 12.66
N ILE A 10 7.63 15.81 13.95
CA ILE A 10 8.75 15.58 14.86
C ILE A 10 8.56 14.22 15.53
N VAL A 11 9.44 13.28 15.20
CA VAL A 11 9.44 11.92 15.74
C VAL A 11 9.96 11.95 17.18
N SER A 12 9.16 11.49 18.15
CA SER A 12 9.58 11.37 19.55
C SER A 12 10.61 10.26 19.74
N ASP A 13 11.36 10.27 20.85
CA ASP A 13 12.35 9.22 21.15
C ASP A 13 11.68 7.84 21.28
N GLU A 14 10.51 7.79 21.92
CA GLU A 14 9.73 6.55 22.06
C GLU A 14 9.30 5.97 20.71
N LEU A 15 8.86 6.82 19.78
CA LEU A 15 8.50 6.37 18.44
C LEU A 15 9.74 5.98 17.65
N TRP A 16 10.83 6.74 17.79
CA TRP A 16 12.09 6.44 17.12
C TRP A 16 12.64 5.07 17.53
N ALA A 17 12.62 4.74 18.82
CA ALA A 17 13.08 3.45 19.34
C ALA A 17 12.30 2.24 18.76
N LEU A 18 11.09 2.46 18.21
CA LEU A 18 10.32 1.43 17.53
C LEU A 18 10.65 1.33 16.03
N ILE A 19 11.03 2.44 15.42
CA ILE A 19 11.26 2.53 13.97
C ILE A 19 12.70 2.18 13.63
N GLU A 20 13.67 2.69 14.39
CA GLU A 20 15.10 2.52 14.15
C GLU A 20 15.52 1.07 13.90
N PRO A 21 15.05 0.06 14.66
CA PRO A 21 15.44 -1.33 14.43
C PRO A 21 14.90 -1.95 13.12
N LEU A 22 13.89 -1.32 12.50
CA LEU A 22 13.33 -1.76 11.22
C LEU A 22 14.12 -1.21 10.04
N LEU A 23 14.99 -0.22 10.26
CA LEU A 23 15.70 0.44 9.19
C LEU A 23 16.87 -0.42 8.72
N PRO A 24 17.11 -0.50 7.40
CA PRO A 24 18.28 -1.19 6.89
C PRO A 24 19.54 -0.44 7.32
N GLU A 25 20.52 -1.20 7.81
CA GLU A 25 21.84 -0.67 8.13
C GLU A 25 22.45 0.02 6.90
N PRO A 26 22.97 1.24 7.04
CA PRO A 26 23.61 1.92 5.93
C PRO A 26 24.82 1.10 5.47
N GLY A 27 24.86 0.79 4.18
CA GLY A 27 25.99 0.10 3.56
C GLY A 27 27.31 0.88 3.76
N PRO A 28 28.45 0.20 3.59
CA PRO A 28 29.76 0.80 3.81
C PRO A 28 29.96 2.04 2.92
N LYS A 29 30.61 3.07 3.48
CA LYS A 29 30.98 4.25 2.70
C LYS A 29 32.08 3.85 1.70
N LEU A 30 31.72 3.81 0.42
CA LEU A 30 32.67 3.51 -0.66
C LEU A 30 33.54 4.71 -1.05
N VAL A 31 33.11 5.94 -0.74
CA VAL A 31 33.80 7.18 -1.10
C VAL A 31 33.72 8.17 0.06
N GLU A 32 34.81 8.90 0.32
CA GLU A 32 34.81 10.05 1.22
C GLU A 32 33.99 11.19 0.61
N GLY A 33 32.89 11.55 1.26
CA GLY A 33 31.99 12.58 0.81
C GLY A 33 31.15 13.13 1.96
N ARG A 34 30.17 13.98 1.62
CA ARG A 34 29.28 14.59 2.60
C ARG A 34 28.66 13.51 3.51
N PRO A 35 28.69 13.67 4.84
CA PRO A 35 28.06 12.73 5.75
C PRO A 35 26.59 12.50 5.40
N ARG A 36 26.16 11.24 5.52
CA ARG A 36 24.75 10.85 5.34
C ARG A 36 23.90 11.58 6.38
N VAL A 37 22.75 12.11 5.94
CA VAL A 37 21.75 12.70 6.85
C VAL A 37 21.26 11.60 7.82
N PRO A 38 21.26 11.86 9.14
CA PRO A 38 20.72 10.93 10.13
C PRO A 38 19.31 10.47 9.79
N ASP A 39 19.05 9.18 9.99
CA ASP A 39 17.83 8.53 9.53
C ASP A 39 16.57 9.12 10.18
N ARG A 40 16.67 9.50 11.46
CA ARG A 40 15.59 10.21 12.17
C ARG A 40 15.25 11.57 11.56
N LEU A 41 16.25 12.33 11.15
CA LEU A 41 16.03 13.64 10.52
C LEU A 41 15.42 13.48 9.12
N ALA A 42 15.87 12.48 8.36
CA ALA A 42 15.26 12.14 7.09
C ALA A 42 13.78 11.74 7.27
N LEU A 43 13.45 10.96 8.30
CA LEU A 43 12.07 10.61 8.63
C LEU A 43 11.23 11.84 8.99
N CYS A 44 11.75 12.75 9.82
CA CYS A 44 11.06 14.01 10.13
C CYS A 44 10.78 14.84 8.85
N GLY A 45 11.74 14.90 7.93
CA GLY A 45 11.57 15.57 6.64
C GLY A 45 10.53 14.90 5.74
N ILE A 46 10.52 13.56 5.67
CA ILE A 46 9.48 12.79 4.96
C ILE A 46 8.10 13.13 5.54
N LEU A 47 7.94 13.05 6.86
CA LEU A 47 6.68 13.35 7.52
C LEU A 47 6.23 14.79 7.30
N PHE A 48 7.17 15.74 7.28
CA PHE A 48 6.86 17.14 6.98
C PHE A 48 6.26 17.29 5.57
N VAL A 49 6.91 16.73 4.56
CA VAL A 49 6.44 16.79 3.17
C VAL A 49 5.09 16.10 3.02
N LEU A 50 4.92 14.91 3.59
CA LEU A 50 3.66 14.17 3.52
C LEU A 50 2.51 14.88 4.27
N HIS A 51 2.81 15.56 5.37
CA HIS A 51 1.81 16.29 6.15
C HIS A 51 1.38 17.59 5.48
N THR A 52 2.33 18.32 4.87
CA THR A 52 2.07 19.64 4.26
C THR A 52 1.69 19.55 2.79
N GLY A 53 2.02 18.45 2.11
CA GLY A 53 1.77 18.25 0.68
C GLY A 53 2.66 19.08 -0.26
N ILE A 54 3.73 19.69 0.26
CA ILE A 54 4.66 20.47 -0.57
C ILE A 54 5.45 19.56 -1.53
N GLN A 55 6.02 20.14 -2.58
CA GLN A 55 6.97 19.43 -3.41
C GLN A 55 8.28 19.17 -2.65
N TRP A 56 8.93 18.04 -2.95
CA TRP A 56 10.19 17.65 -2.31
C TRP A 56 11.28 18.72 -2.44
N GLU A 57 11.37 19.41 -3.58
CA GLU A 57 12.37 20.47 -3.80
C GLU A 57 12.15 21.70 -2.92
N TYR A 58 10.93 21.91 -2.43
CA TYR A 58 10.56 23.04 -1.58
C TYR A 58 10.65 22.74 -0.08
N LEU A 59 11.20 21.59 0.32
CA LEU A 59 11.44 21.32 1.74
C LEU A 59 12.41 22.39 2.32
N PRO A 60 11.98 23.21 3.30
CA PRO A 60 12.82 24.28 3.85
C PRO A 60 14.05 23.70 4.55
N GLN A 61 15.23 24.16 4.14
CA GLN A 61 16.51 23.66 4.67
C GLN A 61 16.77 24.14 6.10
N GLU A 62 16.14 25.25 6.49
CA GLU A 62 16.24 25.86 7.82
C GLU A 62 15.68 24.93 8.92
N LEU A 63 14.87 23.93 8.55
CA LEU A 63 14.35 22.92 9.47
C LEU A 63 15.39 21.85 9.84
N GLY A 64 16.52 21.77 9.12
CA GLY A 64 17.61 20.86 9.45
C GLY A 64 17.38 19.38 9.09
N PHE A 65 16.35 19.05 8.30
CA PHE A 65 16.05 17.68 7.87
C PHE A 65 16.90 17.20 6.68
N GLY A 66 17.75 18.08 6.14
CA GLY A 66 18.44 17.88 4.88
C GLY A 66 17.55 18.24 3.68
N SER A 67 18.02 17.93 2.47
CA SER A 67 17.24 18.23 1.27
C SER A 67 16.06 17.29 1.08
N GLY A 68 14.96 17.80 0.52
CA GLY A 68 13.81 16.94 0.26
C GLY A 68 14.10 15.83 -0.75
N MET A 69 15.04 16.01 -1.68
CA MET A 69 15.54 14.90 -2.53
C MET A 69 16.24 13.81 -1.72
N THR A 70 16.91 14.15 -0.61
CA THR A 70 17.49 13.17 0.31
C THR A 70 16.40 12.41 1.06
N CYS A 71 15.36 13.12 1.50
CA CYS A 71 14.18 12.52 2.13
C CYS A 71 13.45 11.58 1.16
N TRP A 72 13.23 12.01 -0.10
CA TRP A 72 12.59 11.20 -1.12
C TRP A 72 13.37 9.92 -1.44
N ARG A 73 14.70 10.02 -1.66
CA ARG A 73 15.55 8.83 -1.86
C ARG A 73 15.49 7.88 -0.67
N ARG A 74 15.39 8.43 0.55
CA ARG A 74 15.26 7.62 1.76
C ARG A 74 13.91 6.90 1.82
N LEU A 75 12.83 7.62 1.52
CA LEU A 75 11.48 7.07 1.43
C LEU A 75 11.44 5.90 0.43
N ALA A 76 12.00 6.10 -0.76
CA ALA A 76 12.07 5.07 -1.80
C ALA A 76 12.88 3.84 -1.36
N ALA A 77 14.09 4.05 -0.82
CA ALA A 77 14.94 2.95 -0.34
C ALA A 77 14.28 2.15 0.80
N TRP A 78 13.61 2.82 1.74
CA TRP A 78 12.88 2.15 2.81
C TRP A 78 11.62 1.44 2.31
N ASN A 79 10.99 1.95 1.26
CA ASN A 79 9.89 1.27 0.61
C ASN A 79 10.35 -0.02 -0.08
N GLU A 80 11.46 0.03 -0.83
CA GLU A 80 12.05 -1.15 -1.45
C GLU A 80 12.52 -2.18 -0.42
N ALA A 81 12.98 -1.72 0.74
CA ALA A 81 13.38 -2.59 1.86
C ALA A 81 12.20 -3.12 2.70
N GLY A 82 10.94 -2.74 2.41
CA GLY A 82 9.76 -3.23 3.14
C GLY A 82 9.55 -2.62 4.53
N VAL A 83 10.29 -1.56 4.89
CA VAL A 83 10.24 -0.92 6.22
C VAL A 83 8.83 -0.49 6.59
N TRP A 84 8.08 0.07 5.62
CA TRP A 84 6.73 0.58 5.87
C TRP A 84 5.72 -0.52 6.17
N ASP A 85 5.87 -1.68 5.52
CA ASP A 85 5.01 -2.84 5.75
C ASP A 85 5.26 -3.42 7.15
N GLU A 86 6.52 -3.56 7.55
CA GLU A 86 6.89 -4.02 8.88
C GLU A 86 6.40 -3.06 9.97
N LEU A 87 6.59 -1.76 9.75
CA LEU A 87 6.12 -0.72 10.67
C LEU A 87 4.59 -0.75 10.81
N HIS A 88 3.87 -0.92 9.70
CA HIS A 88 2.41 -1.02 9.71
C HIS A 88 1.94 -2.21 10.57
N VAL A 89 2.55 -3.38 10.37
CA VAL A 89 2.25 -4.59 11.17
C VAL A 89 2.58 -4.36 12.65
N LEU A 90 3.71 -3.73 12.96
CA LEU A 90 4.11 -3.44 14.35
C LEU A 90 3.09 -2.53 15.04
N LEU A 91 2.66 -1.46 14.38
CA LEU A 91 1.67 -0.53 14.90
C LEU A 91 0.31 -1.21 15.11
N LEU A 92 -0.15 -2.02 14.15
CA LEU A 92 -1.37 -2.81 14.29
C LEU A 92 -1.31 -3.77 15.48
N LYS A 93 -0.18 -4.47 15.68
CA LYS A 93 0.01 -5.34 16.84
C LYS A 93 -0.12 -4.57 18.15
N LYS A 94 0.49 -3.39 18.25
CA LYS A 94 0.41 -2.51 19.44
C LYS A 94 -1.01 -1.98 19.68
N LEU A 95 -1.72 -1.56 18.64
CA LEU A 95 -3.10 -1.08 18.78
C LEU A 95 -4.05 -2.21 19.18
N ARG A 96 -3.84 -3.42 18.65
CA ARG A 96 -4.60 -4.61 19.02
C ARG A 96 -4.40 -4.97 20.49
N SER A 97 -3.17 -5.02 20.96
CA SER A 97 -2.88 -5.32 22.37
C SER A 97 -3.40 -4.24 23.31
N ALA A 98 -3.40 -2.98 22.88
CA ALA A 98 -4.00 -1.88 23.61
C ALA A 98 -5.55 -1.82 23.54
N LYS A 99 -6.21 -2.74 22.81
CA LYS A 99 -7.66 -2.73 22.54
C LYS A 99 -8.17 -1.40 21.96
N LYS A 100 -7.35 -0.76 21.11
CA LYS A 100 -7.67 0.53 20.45
C LYS A 100 -8.12 0.38 19.00
N LEU A 101 -8.25 -0.85 18.51
CA LEU A 101 -8.81 -1.13 17.18
C LEU A 101 -10.33 -1.25 17.30
N ASP A 102 -11.04 -0.43 16.55
CA ASP A 102 -12.48 -0.55 16.35
C ASP A 102 -12.75 -1.60 15.26
N TRP A 103 -13.32 -2.74 15.65
CA TRP A 103 -13.65 -3.83 14.74
C TRP A 103 -15.05 -3.72 14.13
N SER A 104 -15.87 -2.75 14.58
CA SER A 104 -17.21 -2.54 14.04
C SER A 104 -17.20 -1.92 12.64
N ARG A 105 -16.06 -1.34 12.24
CA ARG A 105 -15.91 -0.62 10.98
C ARG A 105 -14.59 -1.00 10.31
N ALA A 106 -14.68 -1.40 9.03
CA ALA A 106 -13.52 -1.55 8.15
C ALA A 106 -13.67 -0.56 6.98
N VAL A 107 -12.60 0.20 6.69
CA VAL A 107 -12.51 1.06 5.51
C VAL A 107 -11.47 0.47 4.58
N ILE A 108 -11.88 0.14 3.36
CA ILE A 108 -11.02 -0.41 2.32
C ILE A 108 -10.83 0.68 1.28
N ASP A 109 -9.58 1.08 1.03
CA ASP A 109 -9.22 1.99 -0.05
C ASP A 109 -8.56 1.22 -1.19
N SER A 110 -8.73 1.71 -2.43
CA SER A 110 -8.13 1.11 -3.62
C SER A 110 -7.60 2.19 -4.55
N SER A 111 -6.34 2.05 -4.96
CA SER A 111 -5.73 2.92 -5.97
C SER A 111 -5.80 2.27 -7.36
N HIS A 112 -6.29 3.01 -8.36
CA HIS A 112 -6.30 2.57 -9.76
C HIS A 112 -5.34 3.42 -10.58
N VAL A 113 -4.32 2.79 -11.18
CA VAL A 113 -3.41 3.45 -12.12
C VAL A 113 -3.75 3.00 -13.53
N ARG A 114 -3.95 3.95 -14.46
CA ARG A 114 -4.15 3.60 -15.87
C ARG A 114 -2.90 2.94 -16.44
N ALA A 115 -3.06 1.78 -17.06
CA ALA A 115 -1.99 1.14 -17.82
C ALA A 115 -1.67 1.99 -19.07
N ALA A 116 -0.54 2.71 -19.05
CA ALA A 116 -0.14 3.60 -20.14
C ALA A 116 0.19 2.86 -21.44
N ARG A 117 0.59 1.58 -21.34
CA ARG A 117 0.78 0.66 -22.46
C ARG A 117 -0.03 -0.58 -22.15
N ARG A 118 -1.06 -0.84 -22.96
CA ARG A 118 -2.00 -1.97 -22.89
C ARG A 118 -1.41 -3.16 -22.11
N GLY A 119 -2.00 -3.47 -20.94
CA GLY A 119 -1.60 -4.62 -20.14
C GLY A 119 -1.81 -5.94 -20.87
N PRO A 120 -1.27 -7.07 -20.35
CA PRO A 120 -1.54 -8.40 -20.89
C PRO A 120 -3.05 -8.60 -21.08
N LYS A 121 -3.45 -9.29 -22.16
CA LYS A 121 -4.87 -9.62 -22.39
C LYS A 121 -5.42 -10.29 -21.12
N ALA A 122 -6.52 -9.76 -20.59
CA ALA A 122 -7.20 -10.36 -19.46
C ALA A 122 -7.45 -11.85 -19.75
N ALA A 123 -7.04 -12.71 -18.82
CA ALA A 123 -7.37 -14.13 -18.90
C ALA A 123 -8.90 -14.29 -18.95
N PRO A 124 -9.44 -15.29 -19.66
CA PRO A 124 -10.86 -15.56 -19.66
C PRO A 124 -11.39 -15.64 -18.23
N VAL A 125 -12.27 -14.72 -17.85
CA VAL A 125 -12.95 -14.77 -16.56
C VAL A 125 -13.88 -15.98 -16.59
N ARG A 126 -13.80 -16.86 -15.59
CA ARG A 126 -14.79 -17.94 -15.45
C ARG A 126 -16.17 -17.32 -15.29
N SER A 127 -17.09 -17.69 -16.18
CA SER A 127 -18.48 -17.27 -16.08
C SER A 127 -19.05 -17.66 -14.73
N THR A 128 -19.47 -16.68 -13.94
CA THR A 128 -20.29 -16.85 -12.73
C THR A 128 -21.78 -17.00 -13.04
N VAL A 129 -22.17 -16.88 -14.31
CA VAL A 129 -23.54 -17.16 -14.74
C VAL A 129 -23.79 -18.66 -14.59
N HIS A 130 -24.82 -19.02 -13.83
CA HIS A 130 -25.30 -20.39 -13.75
C HIS A 130 -25.56 -20.91 -15.17
N GLY A 131 -24.94 -22.04 -15.53
CA GLY A 131 -25.19 -22.68 -16.82
C GLY A 131 -26.68 -22.88 -17.03
N ARG A 132 -27.20 -22.48 -18.19
CA ARG A 132 -28.60 -22.65 -18.55
C ARG A 132 -28.94 -24.14 -18.48
N ALA A 133 -29.83 -24.52 -17.58
CA ALA A 133 -30.29 -25.90 -17.45
C ALA A 133 -30.89 -26.39 -18.79
N VAL A 134 -30.59 -27.64 -19.15
CA VAL A 134 -31.14 -28.29 -20.35
C VAL A 134 -32.66 -28.32 -20.23
N SER A 135 -33.38 -27.64 -21.13
CA SER A 135 -34.84 -27.72 -21.19
C SER A 135 -35.24 -29.10 -21.72
N THR A 136 -35.97 -29.88 -20.92
CA THR A 136 -36.48 -31.22 -21.25
C THR A 136 -37.83 -31.20 -21.99
N THR A 137 -38.32 -30.05 -22.43
CA THR A 137 -39.62 -29.93 -23.10
C THR A 137 -39.48 -29.94 -24.63
N SER A 138 -39.50 -31.13 -25.22
CA SER A 138 -40.27 -31.41 -26.45
C SER A 138 -40.28 -32.91 -26.73
N SER A 139 -41.45 -33.54 -26.53
CA SER A 139 -41.73 -34.86 -27.09
C SER A 139 -42.10 -34.68 -28.57
N PRO A 140 -41.48 -35.38 -29.53
CA PRO A 140 -42.01 -35.45 -30.87
C PRO A 140 -43.27 -36.32 -30.85
N THR A 141 -44.42 -35.75 -31.20
CA THR A 141 -45.64 -36.52 -31.44
C THR A 141 -45.39 -37.50 -32.59
N ALA A 142 -45.64 -38.79 -32.36
CA ALA A 142 -45.48 -39.83 -33.38
C ALA A 142 -46.40 -39.56 -34.58
N ARG A 143 -45.83 -39.47 -35.79
CA ARG A 143 -46.60 -39.37 -37.03
C ARG A 143 -47.11 -40.77 -37.39
N ALA A 144 -48.44 -40.92 -37.45
CA ALA A 144 -49.12 -42.17 -37.75
C ALA A 144 -48.65 -42.80 -39.07
N SER A 145 -48.50 -44.13 -39.04
CA SER A 145 -48.22 -44.98 -40.19
C SER A 145 -49.43 -45.06 -41.13
N ARG A 146 -49.16 -45.07 -42.44
CA ARG A 146 -50.12 -45.59 -43.43
C ARG A 146 -49.45 -46.76 -44.14
N SER A 147 -49.98 -47.94 -43.86
CA SER A 147 -49.73 -49.18 -44.59
C SER A 147 -50.36 -49.10 -45.99
N ARG A 148 -49.68 -49.62 -47.00
CA ARG A 148 -50.30 -50.23 -48.18
C ARG A 148 -49.46 -51.43 -48.64
N CYS A 149 -50.05 -52.62 -48.52
CA CYS A 149 -49.88 -53.74 -49.46
C CYS A 149 -50.21 -53.21 -50.87
N ARG A 150 -49.61 -53.65 -51.98
CA ARG A 150 -49.22 -54.99 -52.42
C ARG A 150 -48.10 -54.85 -53.44
#